data_AF-A0A3C1BEV5-F1
#
_entry.id   AF-A0A3C1BEV5-F1
#
_cell.length_a   1.000
_cell.length_b   1.000
_cell.length_c   1.000
_cell.angle_alpha   90.00
_cell.angle_beta   90.00
_cell.angle_gamma   90.00
#
_symmetry.space_group_name_H-M   'P 1'
#
loop_
_entity.id
_entity.type
_entity.pdbx_description
1 polymer ?
#
loop_
_entity_poly.entity_id
_entity_poly.type
_entity_poly.pdbx_seq_one_letter_code
_entity_poly.pdbx_strand_id
1 'polypeptide(L)'
;MNNKTPKGLRIIRTARTEQEINNAANKGFWPLVKPVIPSPKIKSKYAIVQHPITGKIEVIGDFRSSQGMAKAIDFTFYYPHHFPSPFAAYLIPRDIQPGETVWIEDLIEDIVKSIWNQGDAFRLESCEAVWNGVDFDIQFEERHTSNMTG
;
A
#
# COMPACT_ATOMS: atom_id res chain seq x y z
N MET A 1 12.87 -17.45 -10.08
CA MET A 1 12.45 -16.06 -9.81
C MET A 1 13.70 -15.21 -9.66
N ASN A 2 13.75 -14.04 -10.29
CA ASN A 2 14.86 -13.10 -10.08
C ASN A 2 14.78 -12.54 -8.66
N ASN A 3 15.89 -12.59 -7.92
CA ASN A 3 16.01 -12.02 -6.58
C ASN A 3 16.61 -10.60 -6.62
N LYS A 4 16.70 -10.00 -7.81
CA LYS A 4 17.23 -8.68 -8.03
C LYS A 4 16.34 -7.88 -8.99
N THR A 5 16.28 -6.57 -8.77
CA THR A 5 15.66 -5.62 -9.70
C THR A 5 16.54 -5.42 -10.94
N PRO A 6 16.04 -4.76 -12.01
CA PRO A 6 16.88 -4.38 -13.15
C PRO A 6 18.08 -3.50 -12.78
N LYS A 7 18.02 -2.76 -11.66
CA LYS A 7 19.14 -1.98 -11.11
C LYS A 7 20.14 -2.83 -10.31
N GLY A 8 19.92 -4.13 -10.19
CA GLY A 8 20.78 -5.04 -9.43
C GLY A 8 20.54 -5.04 -7.91
N LEU A 9 19.55 -4.30 -7.42
CA LEU A 9 19.19 -4.28 -5.99
C LEU A 9 18.56 -5.60 -5.59
N ARG A 10 18.98 -6.14 -4.44
CA ARG A 10 18.34 -7.32 -3.83
C ARG A 10 16.88 -7.01 -3.53
N ILE A 11 15.98 -7.94 -3.83
CA ILE A 11 14.56 -7.80 -3.52
C ILE A 11 14.27 -8.39 -2.14
N ILE A 12 13.68 -7.59 -1.26
CA ILE A 12 13.09 -8.01 0.01
C ILE A 12 11.60 -8.21 -0.20
N ARG A 13 11.15 -9.42 0.10
CA ARG A 13 9.75 -9.84 -0.01
C ARG A 13 9.01 -9.62 1.30
N THR A 14 7.69 -9.57 1.22
CA THR A 14 6.81 -9.44 2.37
C THR A 14 5.88 -10.65 2.47
N ALA A 15 5.84 -11.26 3.64
CA ALA A 15 4.85 -12.28 3.98
C ALA A 15 3.69 -11.63 4.74
N ARG A 16 2.46 -11.92 4.33
CA ARG A 16 1.23 -11.28 4.84
C ARG A 16 0.37 -12.20 5.71
N THR A 17 0.73 -13.47 5.80
CA THR A 17 0.05 -14.46 6.65
C THR A 17 1.04 -15.17 7.57
N GLU A 18 0.54 -15.70 8.69
CA GLU A 18 1.34 -16.53 9.60
C GLU A 18 1.99 -17.72 8.87
N GLN A 19 1.24 -18.38 7.98
CA GLN A 19 1.74 -19.51 7.21
C GLN A 19 2.91 -19.12 6.30
N GLU A 20 2.83 -18.00 5.58
CA GLU A 20 3.92 -17.50 4.74
C GLU A 20 5.16 -17.13 5.56
N ILE A 21 4.96 -16.48 6.70
CA ILE A 21 6.03 -16.09 7.63
C ILE A 21 6.77 -17.34 8.12
N ASN A 22 6.05 -18.33 8.62
CA ASN A 22 6.64 -19.58 9.11
C ASN A 22 7.31 -20.39 8.00
N ASN A 23 6.72 -20.42 6.80
CA ASN A 23 7.33 -21.05 5.63
C ASN A 23 8.66 -20.39 5.23
N ALA A 24 8.76 -19.06 5.34
CA ALA A 24 10.00 -18.34 5.06
C ALA A 24 11.05 -18.59 6.15
N ALA A 25 10.66 -18.62 7.41
CA ALA A 25 11.55 -18.96 8.53
C ALA A 25 12.15 -20.37 8.36
N ASN A 26 11.33 -21.36 7.99
CA ASN A 26 11.77 -22.73 7.70
C ASN A 26 12.76 -22.81 6.51
N LYS A 27 12.71 -21.83 5.60
CA LYS A 27 13.65 -21.69 4.47
C LYS A 27 14.91 -20.91 4.82
N GLY A 28 15.09 -20.53 6.08
CA GLY A 28 16.29 -19.86 6.59
C GLY A 28 16.21 -18.33 6.64
N PHE A 29 15.14 -17.71 6.17
CA PHE A 29 14.95 -16.26 6.31
C PHE A 29 14.74 -15.89 7.79
N TRP A 30 15.06 -14.64 8.13
CA TRP A 30 14.65 -14.04 9.38
C TRP A 30 13.42 -13.15 9.12
N PRO A 31 12.23 -13.49 9.64
CA PRO A 31 11.07 -12.63 9.46
C PRO A 31 11.15 -11.42 10.39
N LEU A 32 11.29 -10.22 9.82
CA LEU A 32 11.13 -8.97 10.56
C LEU A 32 9.64 -8.62 10.62
N VAL A 33 8.98 -9.09 11.68
CA VAL A 33 7.53 -8.94 11.88
C VAL A 33 7.19 -7.51 12.28
N LYS A 34 6.17 -6.94 11.64
CA LYS A 34 5.65 -5.59 11.90
C LYS A 34 4.12 -5.58 11.95
N PRO A 35 3.51 -4.69 12.76
CA PRO A 35 2.08 -4.44 12.69
C PRO A 35 1.70 -3.76 11.37
N VAL A 36 0.51 -4.08 10.86
CA VAL A 36 -0.11 -3.35 9.75
C VAL A 36 -1.03 -2.29 10.35
N ILE A 37 -0.66 -1.02 10.19
CA ILE A 37 -1.41 0.12 10.74
C ILE A 37 -1.92 0.97 9.57
N PRO A 38 -3.22 0.89 9.23
CA PRO A 38 -3.80 1.75 8.22
C PRO A 38 -3.63 3.23 8.56
N SER A 39 -3.18 4.01 7.60
CA SER A 39 -3.05 5.45 7.71
C SER A 39 -4.41 6.10 7.41
N PRO A 40 -4.95 6.95 8.30
CA PRO A 40 -6.18 7.69 8.02
C PRO A 40 -6.02 8.70 6.87
N LYS A 41 -4.78 8.95 6.42
CA LYS A 41 -4.49 9.79 5.27
C LYS A 41 -4.72 9.05 3.95
N ILE A 42 -4.54 7.74 3.90
CA ILE A 42 -4.77 6.92 2.70
C ILE A 42 -6.26 6.64 2.62
N LYS A 43 -6.86 7.10 1.52
CA LYS A 43 -8.31 7.03 1.34
C LYS A 43 -8.70 7.10 -0.12
N SER A 44 -9.79 6.44 -0.45
CA SER A 44 -10.44 6.51 -1.75
C SER A 44 -11.86 7.04 -1.59
N LYS A 45 -12.26 7.91 -2.51
CA LYS A 45 -13.58 8.52 -2.57
C LYS A 45 -14.57 7.60 -3.27
N TYR A 46 -15.79 7.51 -2.73
CA TYR A 46 -16.91 6.83 -3.37
C TYR A 46 -18.25 7.47 -2.98
N ALA A 47 -19.26 7.22 -3.80
CA ALA A 47 -20.67 7.37 -3.44
C ALA A 47 -21.45 6.17 -3.98
N ILE A 48 -22.64 5.94 -3.43
CA ILE A 48 -23.56 4.92 -3.94
C ILE A 48 -24.84 5.59 -4.38
N VAL A 49 -25.20 5.38 -5.64
CA VAL A 49 -26.49 5.79 -6.19
C VAL A 49 -27.36 4.56 -6.41
N GLN A 50 -28.67 4.73 -6.30
CA GLN A 50 -29.64 3.65 -6.38
C GLN A 50 -30.80 4.03 -7.30
N HIS A 51 -31.16 3.12 -8.19
CA HIS A 51 -32.30 3.28 -9.07
C HIS A 51 -33.59 3.21 -8.24
N PRO A 52 -34.48 4.23 -8.28
CA PRO A 52 -35.63 4.32 -7.37
C PRO A 52 -36.68 3.22 -7.57
N ILE A 53 -36.81 2.70 -8.80
CA ILE A 53 -37.79 1.64 -9.12
C ILE A 53 -37.22 0.23 -8.93
N THR A 54 -36.04 -0.06 -9.51
CA THR A 54 -35.47 -1.42 -9.53
C THR A 54 -34.65 -1.76 -8.29
N GLY A 55 -34.23 -0.76 -7.50
CA GLY A 55 -33.36 -0.94 -6.34
C GLY A 55 -31.90 -1.26 -6.66
N LYS A 56 -31.51 -1.37 -7.94
CA LYS A 56 -30.11 -1.60 -8.36
C LYS A 56 -29.22 -0.44 -7.94
N ILE A 57 -28.01 -0.76 -7.48
CA ILE A 57 -27.01 0.23 -7.08
C ILE A 57 -25.89 0.39 -8.11
N GLU A 58 -25.27 1.56 -8.10
CA GLU A 58 -24.03 1.84 -8.81
C GLU A 58 -23.07 2.58 -7.86
N VAL A 59 -21.79 2.19 -7.90
CA VAL A 59 -20.72 2.85 -7.14
C VAL A 59 -20.06 3.87 -8.06
N ILE A 60 -20.03 5.13 -7.64
CA ILE A 60 -19.48 6.23 -8.43
C ILE A 60 -18.30 6.90 -7.72
N GLY A 61 -17.27 7.26 -8.49
CA GLY A 61 -16.09 8.01 -8.01
C GLY A 61 -16.01 9.45 -8.55
N ASP A 62 -16.82 9.78 -9.56
CA ASP A 62 -16.89 11.10 -10.18
C ASP A 62 -18.23 11.77 -9.87
N PHE A 63 -18.22 13.05 -9.55
CA PHE A 63 -19.41 13.84 -9.25
C PHE A 63 -20.40 13.95 -10.42
N ARG A 64 -19.97 13.63 -11.65
CA ARG A 64 -20.74 13.85 -12.89
C ARG A 64 -21.64 12.68 -13.32
N SER A 65 -21.58 11.51 -12.66
CA SER A 65 -22.18 10.27 -13.17
C SER A 65 -23.58 9.93 -12.65
N SER A 66 -24.29 10.81 -11.92
CA SER A 66 -25.51 10.42 -11.18
C SER A 66 -26.86 10.79 -11.82
N GLN A 67 -26.99 10.87 -13.15
CA GLN A 67 -28.27 11.31 -13.75
C GLN A 67 -29.40 10.28 -13.54
N GLY A 68 -30.50 10.70 -12.89
CA GLY A 68 -31.72 9.90 -12.71
C GLY A 68 -31.71 8.88 -11.57
N MET A 69 -30.64 8.82 -10.77
CA MET A 69 -30.50 7.90 -9.63
C MET A 69 -30.57 8.65 -8.30
N ALA A 70 -31.16 8.02 -7.27
CA ALA A 70 -31.20 8.57 -5.92
C ALA A 70 -29.89 8.30 -5.19
N LYS A 71 -29.40 9.23 -4.35
CA LYS A 71 -28.22 8.98 -3.53
C LYS A 71 -28.59 8.06 -2.35
N ALA A 72 -27.99 6.88 -2.29
CA ALA A 72 -28.10 5.97 -1.15
C ALA A 72 -27.00 6.25 -0.10
N ILE A 73 -25.78 6.54 -0.57
CA ILE A 73 -24.66 7.04 0.25
C ILE A 73 -24.06 8.22 -0.52
N ASP A 74 -24.02 9.40 0.09
CA ASP A 74 -23.36 10.56 -0.53
C ASP A 74 -21.83 10.40 -0.50
N PHE A 75 -21.13 11.24 -1.26
CA PHE A 75 -19.67 11.18 -1.36
C PHE A 75 -18.99 11.13 0.01
N THR A 76 -18.24 10.07 0.22
CA THR A 76 -17.47 9.82 1.43
C THR A 76 -16.17 9.09 1.08
N PHE A 77 -15.36 8.80 2.09
CA PHE A 77 -14.04 8.19 1.96
C PHE A 77 -13.96 6.89 2.73
N TYR A 78 -13.17 5.95 2.21
CA TYR A 78 -12.84 4.69 2.87
C TYR A 78 -11.36 4.36 2.68
N TYR A 79 -10.83 3.47 3.51
CA TYR A 79 -9.50 2.90 3.33
C TYR A 79 -9.55 1.79 2.27
N PRO A 80 -8.86 1.93 1.12
CA PRO A 80 -9.07 1.04 -0.03
C PRO A 80 -8.27 -0.27 0.01
N HIS A 81 -7.38 -0.45 0.99
CA HIS A 81 -6.55 -1.64 1.08
C HIS A 81 -7.11 -2.64 2.10
N HIS A 82 -7.01 -3.92 1.76
CA HIS A 82 -7.36 -5.02 2.63
C HIS A 82 -6.16 -5.95 2.75
N PHE A 83 -5.70 -6.18 3.98
CA PHE A 83 -4.59 -7.08 4.26
C PHE A 83 -5.10 -8.34 4.95
N PRO A 84 -4.55 -9.54 4.62
CA PRO A 84 -4.99 -10.80 5.19
C PRO A 84 -4.87 -10.88 6.72
N SER A 85 -3.87 -10.19 7.28
CA SER A 85 -3.57 -10.19 8.71
C SER A 85 -3.26 -8.76 9.20
N PRO A 86 -3.46 -8.48 10.50
CA PRO A 86 -3.08 -7.20 11.12
C PRO A 86 -1.55 -7.09 11.36
N PHE A 87 -0.78 -8.00 10.79
CA PHE A 87 0.68 -8.05 10.85
C PHE A 87 1.22 -8.60 9.53
N ALA A 88 2.49 -8.32 9.26
CA ALA A 88 3.24 -8.83 8.13
C ALA A 88 4.70 -8.96 8.52
N ALA A 89 5.54 -9.54 7.67
CA ALA A 89 6.98 -9.56 7.91
C ALA A 89 7.78 -9.35 6.64
N TYR A 90 8.83 -8.54 6.73
CA TYR A 90 9.88 -8.53 5.72
C TYR A 90 10.72 -9.79 5.86
N LEU A 91 10.99 -10.46 4.73
CA LEU A 91 11.76 -11.70 4.69
C LEU A 91 13.24 -11.39 4.54
N ILE A 92 13.94 -11.27 5.67
CA ILE A 92 15.35 -10.85 5.72
C ILE A 92 16.27 -12.03 5.42
N PRO A 93 17.10 -11.97 4.36
CA PRO A 93 18.15 -12.97 4.12
C PRO A 93 19.22 -12.89 5.21
N ARG A 94 19.77 -14.03 5.63
CA ARG A 94 20.76 -14.09 6.73
C ARG A 94 22.10 -13.43 6.41
N ASP A 95 22.39 -13.26 5.13
CA ASP A 95 23.63 -12.68 4.63
C ASP A 95 23.56 -11.16 4.38
N ILE A 96 22.39 -10.52 4.60
CA ILE A 96 22.25 -9.07 4.44
C ILE A 96 23.21 -8.33 5.38
N GLN A 97 23.85 -7.27 4.88
CA GLN A 97 24.78 -6.47 5.67
C GLN A 97 24.20 -5.08 5.99
N PRO A 98 24.44 -4.53 7.18
CA PRO A 98 24.11 -3.13 7.46
C PRO A 98 24.71 -2.20 6.40
N GLY A 99 23.92 -1.23 5.94
CA GLY A 99 24.25 -0.34 4.82
C GLY A 99 23.86 -0.88 3.44
N GLU A 100 23.38 -2.13 3.31
CA GLU A 100 22.93 -2.66 2.02
C GLU A 100 21.65 -1.97 1.56
N THR A 101 21.70 -1.35 0.37
CA THR A 101 20.52 -0.83 -0.32
C THR A 101 19.77 -1.96 -1.00
N VAL A 102 18.48 -2.05 -0.72
CA VAL A 102 17.58 -3.09 -1.22
C VAL A 102 16.34 -2.47 -1.85
N TRP A 103 15.57 -3.29 -2.54
CA TRP A 103 14.23 -2.97 -3.01
C TRP A 103 13.19 -3.74 -2.20
N ILE A 104 12.29 -3.05 -1.52
CA ILE A 104 11.13 -3.65 -0.87
C ILE A 104 10.00 -3.72 -1.90
N GLU A 105 9.57 -4.94 -2.27
CA GLU A 105 8.57 -5.12 -3.32
C GLU A 105 7.12 -4.87 -2.87
N ASP A 106 6.85 -5.03 -1.58
CA ASP A 106 5.56 -4.79 -0.94
C ASP A 106 5.78 -4.22 0.45
N LEU A 107 5.77 -2.89 0.58
CA LEU A 107 5.97 -2.17 1.82
C LEU A 107 4.92 -2.61 2.85
N ILE A 108 5.24 -2.67 4.15
CA ILE A 108 4.27 -2.93 5.22
C ILE A 108 3.67 -1.62 5.72
N GLU A 109 4.51 -0.60 5.89
CA GLU A 109 4.13 0.73 6.36
C GLU A 109 3.14 1.39 5.40
N ASP A 110 2.23 2.17 5.95
CA ASP A 110 1.16 2.80 5.19
C ASP A 110 1.50 4.28 4.89
N ILE A 111 2.54 4.44 4.06
CA ILE A 111 3.10 5.74 3.67
C ILE A 111 2.33 6.30 2.47
N VAL A 112 1.97 7.59 2.51
CA VAL A 112 1.29 8.28 1.40
C VAL A 112 2.30 8.55 0.28
N LYS A 113 2.07 7.97 -0.89
CA LYS A 113 2.87 8.20 -2.10
C LYS A 113 2.50 9.49 -2.81
N SER A 114 1.20 9.74 -2.95
CA SER A 114 0.67 10.90 -3.66
C SER A 114 -0.78 11.16 -3.27
N ILE A 115 -1.22 12.40 -3.48
CA ILE A 115 -2.61 12.83 -3.27
C ILE A 115 -3.14 13.34 -4.60
N TRP A 116 -4.29 12.83 -5.03
CA TRP A 116 -5.00 13.32 -6.19
C TRP A 116 -5.81 14.56 -5.84
N ASN A 117 -5.92 15.49 -6.79
CA ASN A 117 -6.56 16.79 -6.61
C ASN A 117 -8.05 16.73 -6.21
N GLN A 118 -8.72 15.56 -6.33
CA GLN A 118 -10.09 15.37 -5.84
C GLN A 118 -10.20 14.54 -4.54
N GLY A 119 -9.09 14.39 -3.80
CA GLY A 119 -9.10 13.91 -2.41
C GLY A 119 -8.64 12.48 -2.18
N ASP A 120 -8.38 11.71 -3.25
CA ASP A 120 -7.80 10.36 -3.12
C ASP A 120 -6.34 10.44 -2.69
N ALA A 121 -5.90 9.51 -1.86
CA ALA A 121 -4.51 9.41 -1.41
C ALA A 121 -4.03 7.98 -1.57
N PHE A 122 -2.95 7.81 -2.31
CA PHE A 122 -2.41 6.51 -2.70
C PHE A 122 -1.26 6.08 -1.79
N ARG A 123 -1.22 4.80 -1.51
CA ARG A 123 -0.18 4.15 -0.72
C ARG A 123 1.13 3.97 -1.51
N LEU A 124 2.27 4.08 -0.84
CA LEU A 124 3.58 3.67 -1.37
C LEU A 124 3.70 2.15 -1.29
N GLU A 125 3.52 1.47 -2.42
CA GLU A 125 3.53 0.00 -2.45
C GLU A 125 4.93 -0.61 -2.39
N SER A 126 5.94 0.06 -2.95
CA SER A 126 7.31 -0.43 -3.04
C SER A 126 8.29 0.72 -3.07
N CYS A 127 9.51 0.50 -2.59
CA CYS A 127 10.55 1.52 -2.54
C CYS A 127 11.95 0.94 -2.37
N GLU A 128 12.95 1.79 -2.57
CA GLU A 128 14.31 1.51 -2.11
C GLU A 128 14.37 1.73 -0.59
N ALA A 129 15.18 0.93 0.10
CA ALA A 129 15.43 1.08 1.53
C ALA A 129 16.85 0.64 1.88
N VAL A 130 17.38 1.13 3.00
CA VAL A 130 18.70 0.74 3.51
C VAL A 130 18.54 -0.10 4.76
N TRP A 131 19.16 -1.28 4.80
CA TRP A 131 19.17 -2.10 6.02
C TRP A 131 20.11 -1.48 7.06
N ASN A 132 19.61 -1.11 8.24
CA ASN A 132 20.44 -0.49 9.29
C ASN A 132 20.98 -1.51 10.32
N GLY A 133 20.71 -2.80 10.14
CA GLY A 133 21.05 -3.87 11.08
C GLY A 133 19.90 -4.33 11.96
N VAL A 134 18.82 -3.54 12.05
CA VAL A 134 17.63 -3.82 12.86
C VAL A 134 16.34 -3.67 12.05
N ASP A 135 16.28 -2.63 11.21
CA ASP A 135 15.15 -2.28 10.37
C ASP A 135 15.59 -1.69 9.01
N PHE A 136 14.63 -1.36 8.16
CA PHE A 136 14.82 -0.68 6.89
C PHE A 136 14.55 0.82 6.99
N ASP A 137 15.56 1.60 6.66
CA ASP A 137 15.45 3.04 6.48
C ASP A 137 14.88 3.31 5.07
N ILE A 138 13.59 3.63 5.01
CA ILE A 138 12.84 3.85 3.76
C ILE A 138 13.36 5.08 3.01
N GLN A 139 13.79 4.89 1.77
CA GLN A 139 14.29 5.95 0.89
C GLN A 139 13.13 6.52 0.06
N PHE A 140 12.29 7.32 0.71
CA PHE A 140 11.18 7.99 0.05
C PHE A 140 11.08 9.46 0.48
N GLU A 141 11.24 10.36 -0.48
CA GLU A 141 10.89 11.77 -0.30
C GLU A 141 9.46 11.99 -0.80
N GLU A 142 8.60 12.49 0.09
CA GLU A 142 7.25 12.93 -0.30
C GLU A 142 7.35 14.04 -1.35
N ARG A 143 7.03 13.72 -2.60
CA ARG A 143 6.85 14.76 -3.62
C ARG A 143 5.50 15.41 -3.39
N HIS A 144 5.49 16.57 -2.74
CA HIS A 144 4.36 17.47 -2.81
C HIS A 144 4.22 17.94 -4.26
N THR A 145 3.26 17.39 -5.01
CA THR A 145 2.82 18.00 -6.26
C THR A 145 2.08 19.29 -5.90
N SER A 146 2.81 20.39 -5.73
CA SER A 146 2.25 21.73 -5.89
C SER A 146 1.78 21.85 -7.33
N ASN A 147 0.49 22.13 -7.51
CA ASN A 147 -0.16 22.32 -8.80
C ASN A 147 0.70 23.19 -9.73
N MET A 148 1.16 22.62 -10.85
CA MET A 148 1.44 23.42 -12.04
C MET A 148 0.07 23.82 -12.61
N THR A 149 -0.45 24.96 -12.17
CA THR A 149 -1.43 25.72 -12.96
C THR A 149 -0.65 26.37 -14.10
N GLY A 150 -1.09 26.08 -15.33
CA GLY A 150 -0.55 26.65 -16.57
C GLY A 150 -0.87 28.12 -16.78
#